data_AF-A0A939QHM5-F1
#
_entry.id   AF-A0A939QHM5-F1
#
_cell.length_a   1.000
_cell.length_b   1.000
_cell.length_c   1.000
_cell.angle_alpha   90.00
_cell.angle_beta   90.00
_cell.angle_gamma   90.00
#
_symmetry.space_group_name_H-M   'P 1'
#
loop_
_entity.id
_entity.type
_entity.pdbx_description
1 polymer ?
#
loop_
_entity_poly.entity_id
_entity_poly.type
_entity_poly.pdbx_seq_one_letter_code
_entity_poly.pdbx_strand_id
1 'polypeptide(L)'
;MKSRSGLRVGGALLTASLAAAVLAVPTAAAAAPLAAQEQSASCAVTGGTLDWGVKESFRSYISGSIANGSWETSDGAEYETPNFRWSDATGSIDPATGTGTISFTGTVHFTGHDGVLDLTLANPTIEFEGDGRAALLLDAKSTDMEGEVAVDTAQEWVGDVAVEGALAPADDVLDIADLPTTLTNSGAQAFAGFYESGEALDPLTVSLQFDGCDSVAAAPVQTAATPDPEATDTETTVLPVPQVPWLPLVIGGVALLVIGFTVGMLVGGRRPKAAPTAPTAPTAQDGAGAASPTPIGESTPSGTGDPASDDQVRKLYGDDR
;
A
#
# COMPACT_ATOMS: atom_id res chain seq x y z
N MET A 1 -10.78 -15.96 -104.00
CA MET A 1 -11.68 -15.06 -103.23
C MET A 1 -10.87 -13.83 -102.83
N LYS A 2 -11.11 -12.65 -103.44
CA LYS A 2 -11.54 -11.38 -102.79
C LYS A 2 -10.83 -11.12 -101.44
N SER A 3 -10.17 -9.99 -101.15
CA SER A 3 -10.42 -8.61 -101.56
C SER A 3 -9.38 -7.64 -100.96
N ARG A 4 -8.89 -6.70 -101.78
CA ARG A 4 -8.63 -5.26 -101.54
C ARG A 4 -7.66 -4.75 -100.45
N SER A 5 -6.65 -4.02 -100.95
CA SER A 5 -6.12 -2.69 -100.59
C SER A 5 -6.44 -2.04 -99.23
N GLY A 6 -5.39 -1.50 -98.62
CA GLY A 6 -5.42 -0.38 -97.69
C GLY A 6 -4.05 0.28 -97.54
N LEU A 7 -3.86 1.43 -98.19
CA LEU A 7 -2.71 2.34 -98.15
C LEU A 7 -2.95 3.44 -97.09
N ARG A 8 -1.90 3.91 -96.39
CA ARG A 8 -1.65 5.28 -95.82
C ARG A 8 -0.38 5.19 -94.95
N VAL A 9 0.79 5.77 -95.26
CA VAL A 9 1.25 7.17 -95.41
C VAL A 9 1.30 7.96 -94.09
N GLY A 10 2.49 8.53 -93.81
CA GLY A 10 2.76 9.67 -92.91
C GLY A 10 3.48 9.28 -91.62
N GLY A 11 4.55 9.92 -91.12
CA GLY A 11 5.36 11.08 -91.53
C GLY A 11 6.69 10.96 -90.75
N ALA A 12 7.83 11.27 -91.35
CA ALA A 12 8.49 12.56 -91.24
C ALA A 12 8.89 13.00 -89.80
N LEU A 13 10.22 13.04 -89.61
CA LEU A 13 10.99 14.17 -89.08
C LEU A 13 11.27 14.32 -87.56
N LEU A 14 12.56 14.64 -87.35
CA LEU A 14 13.18 15.49 -86.31
C LEU A 14 13.76 14.81 -85.06
N THR A 15 15.05 14.50 -85.20
CA THR A 15 16.06 14.59 -84.14
C THR A 15 16.05 15.97 -83.49
N ALA A 16 15.89 16.03 -82.18
CA ALA A 16 16.23 17.20 -81.38
C ALA A 16 16.84 16.71 -80.05
N SER A 17 18.15 16.87 -79.94
CA SER A 17 18.93 16.64 -78.73
C SER A 17 18.58 17.73 -77.70
N LEU A 18 18.11 17.34 -76.52
CA LEU A 18 18.04 18.20 -75.35
C LEU A 18 19.02 17.68 -74.29
N ALA A 19 20.06 18.47 -74.07
CA ALA A 19 20.91 18.38 -72.90
C ALA A 19 20.09 18.77 -71.67
N ALA A 20 19.98 17.87 -70.68
CA ALA A 20 19.47 18.18 -69.36
C ALA A 20 20.64 18.20 -68.37
N ALA A 21 20.85 19.38 -67.78
CA ALA A 21 21.85 19.63 -66.76
C ALA A 21 21.59 18.77 -65.51
N VAL A 22 22.63 18.06 -65.06
CA VAL A 22 22.62 17.33 -63.79
C VAL A 22 22.83 18.34 -62.68
N LEU A 23 21.78 18.66 -61.94
CA LEU A 23 21.87 19.36 -60.66
C LEU A 23 22.42 18.37 -59.62
N ALA A 24 23.64 18.61 -59.15
CA ALA A 24 24.20 17.91 -57.99
C ALA A 24 23.48 18.42 -56.74
N VAL A 25 22.65 17.56 -56.14
CA VAL A 25 22.03 17.80 -54.83
C VAL A 25 23.01 17.32 -53.75
N PRO A 26 23.35 18.12 -52.72
CA PRO A 26 24.14 17.61 -51.61
C PRO A 26 23.23 16.69 -50.78
N THR A 27 23.55 15.40 -50.71
CA THR A 27 22.94 14.50 -49.74
C THR A 27 23.49 14.85 -48.36
N ALA A 28 22.78 15.70 -47.64
CA ALA A 28 22.96 15.84 -46.20
C ALA A 28 22.62 14.49 -45.57
N ALA A 29 23.64 13.77 -45.09
CA ALA A 29 23.47 12.59 -44.27
C ALA A 29 22.77 13.04 -42.98
N ALA A 30 21.46 12.84 -42.91
CA ALA A 30 20.72 12.95 -41.67
C ALA A 30 21.26 11.86 -40.73
N ALA A 31 22.10 12.26 -39.78
CA ALA A 31 22.38 11.46 -38.61
C ALA A 31 21.05 11.36 -37.86
N ALA A 32 20.33 10.26 -38.05
CA ALA A 32 19.20 9.93 -37.20
C ALA A 32 19.74 9.84 -35.77
N PRO A 33 19.13 10.53 -34.79
CA PRO A 33 19.44 10.24 -33.40
C PRO A 33 19.15 8.75 -33.21
N LEU A 34 20.14 7.99 -32.77
CA LEU A 34 19.87 6.72 -32.11
C LEU A 34 18.94 7.09 -30.96
N ALA A 35 17.65 6.79 -31.13
CA ALA A 35 16.74 6.74 -30.01
C ALA A 35 17.43 5.79 -29.02
N ALA A 36 17.90 6.34 -27.91
CA ALA A 36 18.12 5.54 -26.72
C ALA A 36 16.80 4.79 -26.55
N GLN A 37 16.84 3.48 -26.72
CA GLN A 37 15.70 2.68 -26.30
C GLN A 37 15.63 2.91 -24.81
N GLU A 38 14.70 3.75 -24.38
CA GLU A 38 14.20 3.71 -23.02
C GLU A 38 13.54 2.34 -22.89
N GLN A 39 14.38 1.35 -22.62
CA GLN A 39 13.93 0.10 -22.07
C GLN A 39 13.36 0.48 -20.71
N SER A 40 12.06 0.72 -20.66
CA SER A 40 11.25 0.44 -19.48
C SER A 40 11.39 -1.06 -19.24
N ALA A 41 12.53 -1.45 -18.68
CA ALA A 41 12.86 -2.83 -18.39
C ALA A 41 12.20 -3.14 -17.05
N SER A 42 10.90 -3.38 -17.08
CA SER A 42 10.21 -4.00 -15.96
C SER A 42 10.88 -5.35 -15.69
N CYS A 43 11.43 -5.51 -14.49
CA CYS A 43 12.02 -6.73 -14.02
C CYS A 43 10.95 -7.68 -13.49
N ALA A 44 10.82 -8.84 -14.13
CA ALA A 44 9.88 -9.87 -13.71
C ALA A 44 10.41 -10.61 -12.48
N VAL A 45 9.56 -10.73 -11.46
CA VAL A 45 9.85 -11.52 -10.26
C VAL A 45 9.66 -13.00 -10.57
N THR A 46 10.65 -13.81 -10.20
CA THR A 46 10.67 -15.27 -10.38
C THR A 46 10.42 -16.02 -9.09
N GLY A 47 10.50 -15.33 -7.95
CA GLY A 47 10.20 -15.84 -6.62
C GLY A 47 10.41 -14.77 -5.56
N GLY A 48 10.04 -15.07 -4.33
CA GLY A 48 10.26 -14.15 -3.22
C GLY A 48 9.47 -14.50 -1.99
N THR A 49 9.75 -13.78 -0.91
CA THR A 49 9.05 -13.91 0.37
C THR A 49 8.58 -12.55 0.88
N LEU A 50 7.43 -12.56 1.55
CA LEU A 50 6.94 -11.50 2.41
C LEU A 50 6.87 -12.02 3.84
N ASP A 51 7.57 -11.36 4.75
CA ASP A 51 7.51 -11.59 6.18
C ASP A 51 6.79 -10.42 6.86
N TRP A 52 5.73 -10.74 7.61
CA TRP A 52 4.96 -9.73 8.32
C TRP A 52 4.26 -10.30 9.56
N GLY A 53 4.34 -9.59 10.69
CA GLY A 53 3.66 -9.99 11.92
C GLY A 53 2.18 -9.61 11.97
N VAL A 54 1.67 -8.76 11.08
CA VAL A 54 0.40 -8.03 11.24
C VAL A 54 0.52 -6.90 12.28
N LYS A 55 0.42 -7.23 13.58
CA LYS A 55 0.65 -6.28 14.70
C LYS A 55 0.95 -7.06 15.99
N GLU A 56 2.06 -6.77 16.65
CA GLU A 56 2.50 -7.51 17.85
C GLU A 56 1.44 -7.53 18.95
N SER A 57 0.84 -6.37 19.24
CA SER A 57 -0.20 -6.27 20.26
C SER A 57 -1.46 -7.06 19.90
N PHE A 58 -1.77 -7.20 18.61
CA PHE A 58 -2.89 -8.01 18.14
C PHE A 58 -2.59 -9.49 18.34
N ARG A 59 -1.42 -9.99 17.92
CA ARG A 59 -1.01 -11.39 18.16
C ARG A 59 -0.98 -11.72 19.65
N SER A 60 -0.47 -10.80 20.48
CA SER A 60 -0.44 -10.94 21.93
C SER A 60 -1.83 -11.00 22.54
N TYR A 61 -2.78 -10.23 22.00
CA TYR A 61 -4.18 -10.27 22.41
C TYR A 61 -4.85 -11.59 22.03
N ILE A 62 -4.68 -12.05 20.78
CA ILE A 62 -5.24 -13.31 20.28
C ILE A 62 -4.76 -14.49 21.11
N SER A 63 -3.44 -14.62 21.30
CA SER A 63 -2.84 -15.71 22.09
C SER A 63 -2.99 -15.54 23.61
N GLY A 64 -3.48 -14.38 24.07
CA GLY A 64 -3.64 -14.04 25.47
C GLY A 64 -4.93 -14.57 26.09
N SER A 65 -5.05 -14.42 27.41
CA SER A 65 -6.20 -14.92 28.19
C SER A 65 -7.50 -14.13 27.99
N ILE A 66 -7.48 -13.04 27.22
CA ILE A 66 -8.67 -12.22 26.95
C ILE A 66 -9.40 -12.79 25.74
N ALA A 67 -8.74 -12.86 24.58
CA ALA A 67 -9.32 -13.47 23.39
C ALA A 67 -9.38 -15.00 23.50
N ASN A 68 -8.42 -15.63 24.20
CA ASN A 68 -8.27 -17.09 24.27
C ASN A 68 -8.31 -17.71 22.87
N GLY A 69 -7.66 -17.05 21.93
CA GLY A 69 -7.70 -17.34 20.52
C GLY A 69 -6.47 -18.08 20.01
N SER A 70 -6.42 -18.22 18.70
CA SER A 70 -5.31 -18.84 17.98
C SER A 70 -5.24 -18.31 16.55
N TRP A 71 -4.23 -18.73 15.81
CA TRP A 71 -4.16 -18.54 14.37
C TRP A 71 -3.70 -19.81 13.68
N GLU A 72 -4.16 -19.96 12.44
CA GLU A 72 -3.79 -21.04 11.55
C GLU A 72 -3.31 -20.44 10.22
N THR A 73 -2.41 -21.15 9.54
CA THR A 73 -1.95 -20.78 8.20
C THR A 73 -2.29 -21.87 7.20
N SER A 74 -2.66 -21.48 5.98
CA SER A 74 -2.98 -22.40 4.89
C SER A 74 -2.54 -21.83 3.54
N ASP A 75 -2.72 -22.63 2.48
CA ASP A 75 -2.52 -22.22 1.08
C ASP A 75 -1.11 -21.68 0.77
N GLY A 76 -0.10 -22.16 1.50
CA GLY A 76 1.30 -21.79 1.32
C GLY A 76 1.82 -20.73 2.29
N ALA A 77 0.94 -20.12 3.10
CA ALA A 77 1.40 -19.28 4.21
C ALA A 77 1.94 -20.14 5.37
N GLU A 78 2.99 -19.64 6.00
CA GLU A 78 3.65 -20.28 7.14
C GLU A 78 3.76 -19.30 8.32
N TYR A 79 4.03 -19.82 9.52
CA TYR A 79 4.29 -19.00 10.70
C TYR A 79 5.60 -19.41 11.36
N GLU A 80 6.52 -18.44 11.47
CA GLU A 80 7.74 -18.55 12.27
C GLU A 80 7.81 -17.31 13.17
N THR A 81 7.75 -17.50 14.49
CA THR A 81 7.70 -16.37 15.43
C THR A 81 8.79 -15.33 15.15
N PRO A 82 8.44 -14.05 14.96
CA PRO A 82 7.12 -13.45 15.18
C PRO A 82 6.22 -13.31 13.93
N ASN A 83 6.67 -13.75 12.75
CA ASN A 83 6.13 -13.39 11.45
C ASN A 83 5.30 -14.50 10.80
N PHE A 84 4.29 -14.08 10.06
CA PHE A 84 3.71 -14.87 9.00
C PHE A 84 4.55 -14.68 7.74
N ARG A 85 4.78 -15.77 7.01
CA ARG A 85 5.53 -15.78 5.77
C ARG A 85 4.64 -16.21 4.62
N TRP A 86 4.61 -15.40 3.58
CA TRP A 86 4.09 -15.76 2.27
C TRP A 86 5.28 -15.93 1.31
N SER A 87 5.25 -16.96 0.49
CA SER A 87 6.34 -17.31 -0.44
C SER A 87 5.84 -17.32 -1.89
N ASP A 88 6.73 -17.66 -2.82
CA ASP A 88 6.43 -17.80 -4.25
C ASP A 88 5.87 -16.50 -4.87
N ALA A 89 6.52 -15.38 -4.55
CA ALA A 89 6.18 -14.08 -5.10
C ALA A 89 6.09 -14.09 -6.63
N THR A 90 5.10 -13.38 -7.16
CA THR A 90 4.94 -13.14 -8.60
C THR A 90 4.77 -11.65 -8.86
N GLY A 91 4.98 -11.23 -10.11
CA GLY A 91 4.76 -9.85 -10.53
C GLY A 91 6.00 -9.23 -11.13
N SER A 92 6.12 -7.91 -11.02
CA SER A 92 7.25 -7.18 -11.60
C SER A 92 7.44 -5.81 -10.95
N ILE A 93 8.67 -5.32 -10.97
CA ILE A 93 9.03 -3.94 -10.60
C ILE A 93 9.70 -3.25 -11.78
N ASP A 94 9.61 -1.92 -11.84
CA ASP A 94 10.40 -1.08 -12.72
C ASP A 94 11.39 -0.28 -11.83
N PRO A 95 12.68 -0.68 -11.81
CA PRO A 95 13.71 0.03 -11.04
C PRO A 95 13.89 1.50 -11.41
N ALA A 96 13.56 1.90 -12.64
CA ALA A 96 13.75 3.27 -13.12
C ALA A 96 12.67 4.22 -12.59
N THR A 97 11.44 3.74 -12.45
CA THR A 97 10.31 4.51 -11.92
C THR A 97 10.04 4.25 -10.44
N GLY A 98 10.56 3.15 -9.88
CA GLY A 98 10.25 2.70 -8.53
C GLY A 98 8.82 2.14 -8.39
N THR A 99 8.15 1.84 -9.50
CA THR A 99 6.77 1.31 -9.51
C THR A 99 6.75 -0.20 -9.67
N GLY A 100 5.68 -0.87 -9.25
CA GLY A 100 5.54 -2.31 -9.48
C GLY A 100 4.43 -2.93 -8.68
N THR A 101 4.17 -4.21 -8.94
CA THR A 101 3.17 -4.98 -8.20
C THR A 101 3.74 -6.36 -7.93
N ILE A 102 3.75 -6.74 -6.66
CA ILE A 102 4.18 -8.07 -6.20
C ILE A 102 3.03 -8.73 -5.48
N SER A 103 2.66 -9.95 -5.88
CA SER A 103 1.56 -10.70 -5.30
C SER A 103 2.03 -12.05 -4.80
N PHE A 104 1.41 -12.50 -3.70
CA PHE A 104 1.64 -13.80 -3.09
C PHE A 104 0.31 -14.55 -2.93
N THR A 105 0.40 -15.87 -2.75
CA THR A 105 -0.72 -16.70 -2.30
C THR A 105 -0.51 -17.13 -0.86
N GLY A 106 -1.60 -17.40 -0.15
CA GLY A 106 -1.56 -17.94 1.20
C GLY A 106 -2.51 -17.22 2.14
N THR A 107 -2.88 -17.92 3.21
CA THR A 107 -3.96 -17.49 4.11
C THR A 107 -3.49 -17.55 5.56
N VAL A 108 -3.81 -16.51 6.32
CA VAL A 108 -3.71 -16.49 7.78
C VAL A 108 -5.11 -16.30 8.34
N HIS A 109 -5.52 -17.20 9.23
CA HIS A 109 -6.84 -17.16 9.86
C HIS A 109 -6.68 -17.04 11.38
N PHE A 110 -7.19 -15.94 11.95
CA PHE A 110 -7.23 -15.69 13.38
C PHE A 110 -8.62 -15.98 13.93
N THR A 111 -8.66 -16.65 15.07
CA THR A 111 -9.89 -16.91 15.83
C THR A 111 -9.74 -16.47 17.28
N GLY A 112 -10.84 -16.10 17.93
CA GLY A 112 -10.88 -15.77 19.36
C GLY A 112 -12.30 -15.56 19.86
N HIS A 113 -12.46 -15.36 21.17
CA HIS A 113 -13.76 -15.17 21.84
C HIS A 113 -14.77 -16.26 21.47
N ASP A 114 -14.35 -17.52 21.60
CA ASP A 114 -15.16 -18.69 21.26
C ASP A 114 -15.72 -18.67 19.82
N GLY A 115 -15.00 -18.03 18.90
CA GLY A 115 -15.34 -17.94 17.47
C GLY A 115 -16.07 -16.65 17.06
N VAL A 116 -16.34 -15.74 17.99
CA VAL A 116 -16.91 -14.41 17.66
C VAL A 116 -15.90 -13.58 16.88
N LEU A 117 -14.63 -13.59 17.29
CA LEU A 117 -13.55 -13.03 16.48
C LEU A 117 -13.15 -14.07 15.44
N ASP A 118 -13.37 -13.75 14.18
CA ASP A 118 -12.96 -14.52 13.01
C ASP A 118 -12.40 -13.54 11.98
N LEU A 119 -11.09 -13.57 11.76
CA LEU A 119 -10.39 -12.69 10.81
C LEU A 119 -9.54 -13.54 9.88
N THR A 120 -9.83 -13.47 8.59
CA THR A 120 -8.99 -14.04 7.52
C THR A 120 -8.28 -12.92 6.78
N LEU A 121 -6.96 -13.10 6.59
CA LEU A 121 -6.10 -12.27 5.76
C LEU A 121 -5.40 -13.18 4.74
N ALA A 122 -5.63 -12.95 3.45
CA ALA A 122 -5.10 -13.82 2.39
C ALA A 122 -4.56 -13.04 1.19
N ASN A 123 -3.75 -13.74 0.38
CA ASN A 123 -3.27 -13.30 -0.92
C ASN A 123 -2.73 -11.85 -0.94
N PRO A 124 -1.68 -11.56 -0.16
CA PRO A 124 -1.18 -10.20 -0.06
C PRO A 124 -0.57 -9.73 -1.39
N THR A 125 -0.81 -8.46 -1.71
CA THR A 125 -0.21 -7.74 -2.82
C THR A 125 0.43 -6.46 -2.31
N ILE A 126 1.65 -6.17 -2.76
CA ILE A 126 2.34 -4.90 -2.53
C ILE A 126 2.39 -4.14 -3.86
N GLU A 127 1.77 -2.97 -3.91
CA GLU A 127 1.77 -2.08 -5.06
C GLU A 127 2.70 -0.88 -4.81
N PHE A 128 3.86 -0.86 -5.44
CA PHE A 128 4.83 0.24 -5.35
C PHE A 128 4.43 1.38 -6.28
N GLU A 129 4.34 2.60 -5.73
CA GLU A 129 3.81 3.78 -6.43
C GLU A 129 4.90 4.68 -7.03
N GLY A 130 6.18 4.43 -6.75
CA GLY A 130 7.32 5.17 -7.30
C GLY A 130 7.65 6.50 -6.60
N ASP A 131 6.80 6.98 -5.70
CA ASP A 131 7.00 8.22 -4.95
C ASP A 131 7.45 7.99 -3.49
N GLY A 132 8.02 6.80 -3.21
CA GLY A 132 8.42 6.37 -1.88
C GLY A 132 7.27 5.78 -1.05
N ARG A 133 6.13 5.49 -1.68
CA ARG A 133 4.98 4.82 -1.06
C ARG A 133 4.67 3.50 -1.77
N ALA A 134 4.06 2.59 -1.02
CA ALA A 134 3.42 1.41 -1.55
C ALA A 134 2.11 1.12 -0.81
N ALA A 135 1.16 0.48 -1.47
CA ALA A 135 -0.05 -0.04 -0.85
C ALA A 135 0.10 -1.51 -0.51
N LEU A 136 -0.28 -1.88 0.72
CA LEU A 136 -0.46 -3.28 1.13
C LEU A 136 -1.94 -3.65 0.99
N LEU A 137 -2.21 -4.58 0.07
CA LEU A 137 -3.53 -5.08 -0.27
C LEU A 137 -3.66 -6.54 0.18
N LEU A 138 -4.80 -6.94 0.74
CA LEU A 138 -5.08 -8.33 1.10
C LEU A 138 -6.55 -8.67 0.85
N ASP A 139 -6.83 -9.94 0.55
CA ASP A 139 -8.19 -10.45 0.70
C ASP A 139 -8.49 -10.51 2.20
N ALA A 140 -9.45 -9.70 2.64
CA ALA A 140 -9.80 -9.52 4.05
C ALA A 140 -11.25 -9.96 4.29
N LYS A 141 -11.44 -10.83 5.28
CA LYS A 141 -12.76 -11.19 5.78
C LYS A 141 -12.77 -11.14 7.29
N SER A 142 -13.72 -10.44 7.88
CA SER A 142 -13.79 -10.29 9.34
C SER A 142 -15.21 -10.24 9.86
N THR A 143 -15.37 -10.60 11.12
CA THR A 143 -16.60 -10.42 11.89
C THR A 143 -16.57 -9.16 12.77
N ASP A 144 -17.75 -8.64 13.13
CA ASP A 144 -17.92 -7.62 14.17
C ASP A 144 -17.94 -8.23 15.58
N MET A 145 -18.27 -7.40 16.59
CA MET A 145 -18.31 -7.83 18.00
C MET A 145 -19.49 -8.75 18.32
N GLU A 146 -20.47 -8.84 17.41
CA GLU A 146 -21.63 -9.71 17.49
C GLU A 146 -21.40 -11.03 16.73
N GLY A 147 -20.26 -11.17 16.03
CA GLY A 147 -19.89 -12.34 15.25
C GLY A 147 -20.47 -12.35 13.84
N GLU A 148 -21.03 -11.23 13.39
CA GLU A 148 -21.59 -11.10 12.04
C GLU A 148 -20.54 -10.58 11.07
N VAL A 149 -20.60 -10.99 9.80
CA VAL A 149 -19.61 -10.58 8.79
C VAL A 149 -19.67 -9.06 8.59
N ALA A 150 -18.56 -8.39 8.92
CA ALA A 150 -18.39 -6.95 8.79
C ALA A 150 -17.60 -6.58 7.51
N VAL A 151 -16.61 -7.39 7.16
CA VAL A 151 -15.79 -7.22 5.95
C VAL A 151 -15.71 -8.55 5.21
N ASP A 152 -15.85 -8.51 3.88
CA ASP A 152 -15.61 -9.63 2.96
C ASP A 152 -15.22 -9.02 1.61
N THR A 153 -13.97 -8.57 1.53
CA THR A 153 -13.43 -7.77 0.42
C THR A 153 -12.13 -8.39 -0.08
N ALA A 154 -12.05 -8.65 -1.38
CA ALA A 154 -10.80 -9.03 -2.03
C ALA A 154 -9.92 -7.80 -2.26
N GLN A 155 -8.61 -7.94 -2.04
CA GLN A 155 -7.60 -6.89 -2.22
C GLN A 155 -7.99 -5.57 -1.53
N GLU A 156 -8.47 -5.66 -0.30
CA GLU A 156 -8.71 -4.55 0.60
C GLU A 156 -7.40 -3.81 0.88
N TRP A 157 -7.42 -2.48 0.85
CA TRP A 157 -6.25 -1.65 1.11
C TRP A 157 -5.99 -1.56 2.60
N VAL A 158 -5.25 -2.51 3.14
CA VAL A 158 -5.04 -2.65 4.59
C VAL A 158 -4.00 -1.66 5.12
N GLY A 159 -2.93 -1.42 4.36
CA GLY A 159 -1.79 -0.63 4.84
C GLY A 159 -1.22 0.35 3.82
N ASP A 160 -0.80 1.51 4.33
CA ASP A 160 0.16 2.40 3.69
C ASP A 160 1.57 1.98 4.09
N VAL A 161 2.44 1.74 3.12
CA VAL A 161 3.82 1.29 3.32
C VAL A 161 4.77 2.40 2.87
N ALA A 162 5.67 2.82 3.75
CA ALA A 162 6.75 3.73 3.40
C ALA A 162 7.92 2.94 2.83
N VAL A 163 8.36 3.31 1.63
CA VAL A 163 9.46 2.64 0.92
C VAL A 163 10.68 3.55 0.94
N GLU A 164 11.68 3.16 1.73
CA GLU A 164 12.96 3.85 1.76
C GLU A 164 13.93 3.25 0.73
N GLY A 165 14.61 4.11 -0.02
CA GLY A 165 15.57 3.67 -1.03
C GLY A 165 14.93 3.38 -2.40
N ALA A 166 15.77 2.94 -3.33
CA ALA A 166 15.33 2.59 -4.69
C ALA A 166 15.03 1.09 -4.78
N LEU A 167 14.07 0.71 -5.62
CA LEU A 167 13.84 -0.68 -6.01
C LEU A 167 14.95 -1.13 -6.97
N ALA A 168 16.15 -1.34 -6.46
CA ALA A 168 17.35 -1.61 -7.24
C ALA A 168 17.89 -3.02 -6.92
N PRO A 169 17.48 -4.06 -7.67
CA PRO A 169 18.04 -5.39 -7.52
C PRO A 169 19.55 -5.40 -7.76
N ALA A 170 20.23 -6.26 -7.00
CA ALA A 170 21.65 -6.55 -7.11
C ALA A 170 21.84 -8.07 -7.09
N ASP A 171 22.62 -8.60 -8.03
CA ASP A 171 22.82 -10.05 -8.20
C ASP A 171 21.49 -10.82 -8.29
N ASP A 172 20.52 -10.28 -9.06
CA ASP A 172 19.15 -10.82 -9.23
C ASP A 172 18.32 -10.93 -7.93
N VAL A 173 18.70 -10.21 -6.87
CA VAL A 173 17.98 -10.18 -5.58
C VAL A 173 17.67 -8.74 -5.17
N LEU A 174 16.49 -8.52 -4.60
CA LEU A 174 16.12 -7.28 -3.92
C LEU A 174 15.58 -7.60 -2.53
N ASP A 175 16.31 -7.19 -1.50
CA ASP A 175 15.89 -7.29 -0.11
C ASP A 175 15.55 -5.90 0.43
N ILE A 176 14.35 -5.77 0.98
CA ILE A 176 13.86 -4.55 1.63
C ILE A 176 13.30 -4.94 2.98
N ALA A 177 14.02 -4.57 4.04
CA ALA A 177 13.65 -4.90 5.41
C ALA A 177 13.01 -3.71 6.12
N ASP A 178 12.25 -4.02 7.16
CA ASP A 178 11.70 -3.05 8.13
C ASP A 178 10.86 -1.92 7.49
N LEU A 179 10.13 -2.21 6.41
CA LEU A 179 9.25 -1.27 5.73
C LEU A 179 8.15 -0.77 6.68
N PRO A 180 8.17 0.51 7.10
CA PRO A 180 7.18 1.04 8.02
C PRO A 180 5.78 0.97 7.40
N THR A 181 4.82 0.43 8.14
CA THR A 181 3.47 0.22 7.64
C THR A 181 2.45 0.82 8.61
N THR A 182 1.50 1.60 8.09
CA THR A 182 0.42 2.20 8.86
C THR A 182 -0.94 1.72 8.36
N LEU A 183 -1.85 1.42 9.29
CA LEU A 183 -3.18 0.95 8.99
C LEU A 183 -4.01 2.03 8.28
N THR A 184 -4.75 1.67 7.24
CA THR A 184 -5.64 2.60 6.55
C THR A 184 -7.03 2.66 7.19
N ASN A 185 -7.90 3.55 6.69
CA ASN A 185 -9.31 3.60 7.11
C ASN A 185 -10.10 2.34 6.77
N SER A 186 -9.80 1.68 5.65
CA SER A 186 -10.52 0.47 5.25
C SER A 186 -9.94 -0.76 5.92
N GLY A 187 -8.61 -0.81 6.11
CA GLY A 187 -7.95 -1.79 6.98
C GLY A 187 -8.51 -1.78 8.41
N ALA A 188 -8.77 -0.62 8.99
CA ALA A 188 -9.36 -0.50 10.32
C ALA A 188 -10.70 -1.23 10.48
N GLN A 189 -11.51 -1.31 9.42
CA GLN A 189 -12.78 -2.03 9.43
C GLN A 189 -12.58 -3.54 9.52
N ALA A 190 -11.52 -4.08 8.93
CA ALA A 190 -11.17 -5.51 9.02
C ALA A 190 -10.80 -5.92 10.46
N PHE A 191 -10.36 -4.96 11.29
CA PHE A 191 -10.12 -5.18 12.73
C PHE A 191 -11.30 -4.72 13.59
N ALA A 192 -12.54 -4.84 13.08
CA ALA A 192 -13.79 -4.46 13.74
C ALA A 192 -13.80 -3.02 14.30
N GLY A 193 -12.98 -2.12 13.75
CA GLY A 193 -12.87 -0.73 14.20
C GLY A 193 -12.12 -0.53 15.52
N PHE A 194 -11.41 -1.53 16.05
CA PHE A 194 -10.63 -1.40 17.28
C PHE A 194 -9.39 -0.51 17.14
N TYR A 195 -8.87 -0.39 15.92
CA TYR A 195 -7.72 0.44 15.60
C TYR A 195 -8.16 1.63 14.75
N GLU A 196 -7.53 2.78 14.98
CA GLU A 196 -7.73 3.96 14.16
C GLU A 196 -6.79 3.92 12.94
N SER A 197 -7.19 4.61 11.87
CA SER A 197 -6.33 4.85 10.72
C SER A 197 -5.07 5.62 11.13
N GLY A 198 -3.94 5.29 10.51
CA GLY A 198 -2.61 5.81 10.85
C GLY A 198 -1.92 5.07 11.99
N GLU A 199 -2.59 4.12 12.65
CA GLU A 199 -1.96 3.27 13.66
C GLU A 199 -0.84 2.43 13.05
N ALA A 200 0.30 2.35 13.74
CA ALA A 200 1.43 1.55 13.28
C ALA A 200 1.09 0.05 13.31
N LEU A 201 1.38 -0.62 12.20
CA LEU A 201 1.41 -2.07 12.07
C LEU A 201 2.84 -2.57 12.25
N ASP A 202 3.03 -3.88 12.35
CA ASP A 202 4.39 -4.43 12.29
C ASP A 202 4.98 -4.11 10.90
N PRO A 203 6.28 -3.81 10.81
CA PRO A 203 6.91 -3.51 9.53
C PRO A 203 6.98 -4.76 8.63
N LEU A 204 7.02 -4.55 7.31
CA LEU A 204 7.16 -5.62 6.33
C LEU A 204 8.63 -5.88 6.01
N THR A 205 8.98 -7.13 5.74
CA THR A 205 10.25 -7.48 5.08
C THR A 205 9.94 -8.24 3.80
N VAL A 206 10.53 -7.81 2.69
CA VAL A 206 10.32 -8.37 1.36
C VAL A 206 11.66 -8.79 0.79
N SER A 207 11.75 -10.01 0.27
CA SER A 207 12.88 -10.51 -0.51
C SER A 207 12.37 -10.97 -1.86
N LEU A 208 12.87 -10.40 -2.95
CA LEU A 208 12.46 -10.73 -4.32
C LEU A 208 13.64 -11.32 -5.09
N GLN A 209 13.33 -12.28 -5.95
CA GLN A 209 14.28 -12.90 -6.87
C GLN A 209 13.86 -12.59 -8.30
N PHE A 210 14.86 -12.41 -9.16
CA PHE A 210 14.73 -12.06 -10.56
C PHE A 210 15.54 -13.03 -11.44
N ASP A 211 15.45 -12.86 -12.76
CA ASP A 211 16.35 -13.51 -13.73
C ASP A 211 16.78 -12.46 -14.76
N GLY A 212 18.04 -12.02 -14.66
CA GLY A 212 18.63 -11.02 -15.56
C GLY A 212 18.15 -9.59 -15.31
N CYS A 213 17.81 -9.24 -14.06
CA CYS A 213 17.51 -7.88 -13.65
C CYS A 213 18.72 -7.22 -13.00
N ASP A 214 19.65 -6.75 -13.84
CA ASP A 214 20.69 -5.84 -13.38
C ASP A 214 20.14 -4.41 -13.44
N SER A 215 19.91 -3.80 -12.28
CA SER A 215 19.55 -2.37 -12.24
C SER A 215 20.69 -1.55 -12.83
N VAL A 216 20.54 -1.10 -14.08
CA VAL A 216 21.39 -0.03 -14.59
C VAL A 216 20.90 1.22 -13.87
N ALA A 217 21.45 1.47 -12.68
CA ALA A 217 21.28 2.71 -11.95
C ALA A 217 21.32 3.84 -12.97
N ALA A 218 20.21 4.57 -13.10
CA ALA A 218 20.06 5.61 -14.10
C ALA A 218 21.33 6.46 -14.08
N ALA A 219 22.14 6.33 -15.14
CA ALA A 219 23.38 7.08 -15.24
C ALA A 219 23.01 8.56 -15.03
N PRO A 220 23.76 9.32 -14.21
CA PRO A 220 23.44 10.73 -14.02
C PRO A 220 23.35 11.36 -15.39
N VAL A 221 22.19 11.95 -15.69
CA VAL A 221 21.92 12.62 -16.96
C VAL A 221 23.08 13.57 -17.18
N GLN A 222 23.97 13.21 -18.09
CA GLN A 222 25.11 14.05 -18.42
C GLN A 222 24.47 15.29 -19.02
N THR A 223 24.48 16.38 -18.26
CA THR A 223 23.99 17.67 -18.72
C THR A 223 24.74 17.93 -20.02
N ALA A 224 24.03 17.84 -21.14
CA ALA A 224 24.60 18.16 -22.44
C ALA A 224 25.15 19.57 -22.31
N ALA A 225 26.48 19.70 -22.34
CA ALA A 225 27.14 20.98 -22.36
C ALA A 225 26.54 21.76 -23.52
N THR A 226 25.85 22.86 -23.20
CA THR A 226 25.44 23.84 -24.20
C THR A 226 26.72 24.34 -24.86
N PRO A 227 26.91 24.23 -26.18
CA PRO A 227 28.06 24.85 -26.82
C PRO A 227 27.93 26.36 -26.64
N ASP A 228 28.93 26.91 -25.96
CA ASP A 228 29.18 28.32 -25.77
C ASP A 228 29.26 29.03 -27.15
N PRO A 229 28.36 29.97 -27.50
CA PRO A 229 28.59 30.83 -28.63
C PRO A 229 29.57 31.92 -28.20
N GLU A 230 30.81 31.75 -28.64
CA GLU A 230 31.88 32.73 -28.57
C GLU A 230 31.37 34.14 -28.92
N ALA A 231 31.79 35.09 -28.09
CA ALA A 231 31.35 36.47 -28.02
C ALA A 231 31.44 37.24 -29.34
N THR A 232 30.46 38.12 -29.57
CA THR A 232 30.67 39.34 -30.36
C THR A 232 30.22 40.53 -29.52
N ASP A 233 31.20 41.30 -29.07
CA ASP A 233 31.04 42.57 -28.37
C ASP A 233 30.12 43.53 -29.15
N THR A 234 29.13 44.11 -28.49
CA THR A 234 28.64 45.45 -28.83
C THR A 234 28.19 46.15 -27.55
N GLU A 235 29.01 47.12 -27.16
CA GLU A 235 28.86 48.13 -26.12
C GLU A 235 27.48 48.80 -26.09
N THR A 236 26.85 48.90 -24.91
CA THR A 236 25.90 49.97 -24.61
C THR A 236 26.01 50.37 -23.12
N THR A 237 26.54 51.57 -22.95
CA THR A 237 26.75 52.35 -21.73
C THR A 237 25.55 52.38 -20.78
N VAL A 238 25.76 52.03 -19.51
CA VAL A 238 24.83 52.31 -18.41
C VAL A 238 25.49 53.30 -17.44
N LEU A 239 24.88 54.47 -17.29
CA LEU A 239 25.32 55.51 -16.33
C LEU A 239 24.88 55.13 -14.90
N PRO A 240 25.67 55.47 -13.86
CA PRO A 240 25.38 55.06 -12.48
C PRO A 240 24.34 56.00 -11.85
N VAL A 241 23.31 55.42 -11.20
CA VAL A 241 22.35 56.18 -10.37
C VAL A 241 22.76 56.05 -8.90
N PRO A 242 22.91 57.17 -8.15
CA PRO A 242 23.52 57.17 -6.82
C PRO A 242 22.58 56.67 -5.72
N GLN A 243 23.19 56.03 -4.73
CA GLN A 243 22.58 55.51 -3.51
C GLN A 243 22.54 56.62 -2.43
N VAL A 244 21.37 56.84 -1.82
CA VAL A 244 21.20 57.72 -0.65
C VAL A 244 20.39 57.00 0.45
N PRO A 245 20.79 57.03 1.73
CA PRO A 245 20.21 56.25 2.83
C PRO A 245 19.09 57.03 3.59
N TRP A 246 18.59 56.44 4.70
CA TRP A 246 17.84 56.98 5.88
C TRP A 246 16.30 57.28 5.81
N LEU A 247 15.50 56.30 6.35
CA LEU A 247 14.28 56.27 7.24
C LEU A 247 13.28 57.47 7.38
N PRO A 248 12.09 57.35 8.06
CA PRO A 248 10.98 56.37 8.12
C PRO A 248 9.53 57.01 8.12
N LEU A 249 8.47 56.16 8.20
CA LEU A 249 7.04 56.39 8.58
C LEU A 249 6.03 56.94 7.54
N VAL A 250 5.07 56.09 7.13
CA VAL A 250 3.62 56.40 7.13
C VAL A 250 2.80 55.14 7.50
N ILE A 251 1.96 55.32 8.52
CA ILE A 251 0.90 54.44 9.01
C ILE A 251 -0.36 54.63 8.15
N GLY A 252 -1.12 53.56 7.87
CA GLY A 252 -2.58 53.67 7.80
C GLY A 252 -3.30 52.91 6.67
N GLY A 253 -4.04 51.86 7.06
CA GLY A 253 -5.12 51.22 6.29
C GLY A 253 -4.62 50.04 5.44
N VAL A 254 -5.00 48.80 5.68
CA VAL A 254 -6.36 48.30 5.94
C VAL A 254 -6.30 47.08 6.87
N ALA A 255 -7.10 47.16 7.93
CA ALA A 255 -7.57 46.02 8.69
C ALA A 255 -8.62 45.26 7.89
N LEU A 256 -8.59 43.92 7.91
CA LEU A 256 -9.75 43.05 8.20
C LEU A 256 -9.43 41.56 7.97
N LEU A 257 -9.74 40.73 8.99
CA LEU A 257 -9.82 39.26 9.03
C LEU A 257 -8.45 38.55 9.00
N VAL A 258 -7.92 37.91 10.06
CA VAL A 258 -8.52 36.88 10.93
C VAL A 258 -7.73 36.85 12.26
N ILE A 259 -8.31 37.36 13.35
CA ILE A 259 -7.94 36.95 14.72
C ILE A 259 -9.24 36.65 15.43
N GLY A 260 -9.58 35.37 15.51
CA GLY A 260 -10.82 34.92 16.10
C GLY A 260 -10.74 33.45 16.45
N PHE A 261 -9.81 33.07 17.32
CA PHE A 261 -10.06 32.10 18.40
C PHE A 261 -8.80 31.91 19.25
N THR A 262 -8.64 32.71 20.29
CA THR A 262 -7.95 32.35 21.55
C THR A 262 -8.17 33.49 22.53
N VAL A 263 -9.10 33.28 23.48
CA VAL A 263 -9.12 33.73 24.88
C VAL A 263 -10.59 33.64 25.32
N GLY A 264 -10.94 32.50 25.89
CA GLY A 264 -12.26 32.23 26.46
C GLY A 264 -12.13 31.49 27.77
N MET A 265 -11.22 31.95 28.64
CA MET A 265 -11.12 31.46 30.01
C MET A 265 -11.17 32.62 30.99
N LEU A 266 -12.16 32.50 31.89
CA LEU A 266 -12.20 32.94 33.29
C LEU A 266 -13.02 34.18 33.70
N VAL A 267 -13.83 33.90 34.74
CA VAL A 267 -14.58 34.75 35.67
C VAL A 267 -16.00 35.14 35.21
N GLY A 268 -17.11 34.79 35.86
CA GLY A 268 -17.37 34.18 37.16
C GLY A 268 -18.71 34.69 37.71
N GLY A 269 -19.60 33.77 38.10
CA GLY A 269 -20.54 33.95 39.22
C GLY A 269 -21.86 34.71 39.01
N ARG A 270 -22.98 33.97 39.06
CA ARG A 270 -23.97 33.94 40.18
C ARG A 270 -25.36 33.54 39.68
N ARG A 271 -25.85 32.42 40.20
CA ARG A 271 -27.26 31.99 40.14
C ARG A 271 -28.13 32.92 41.01
N PRO A 272 -29.43 33.03 40.69
CA PRO A 272 -30.42 32.86 41.74
C PRO A 272 -31.48 31.78 41.42
N LYS A 273 -31.69 31.03 42.51
CA LYS A 273 -32.65 30.01 42.96
C LYS A 273 -34.09 29.96 42.37
N ALA A 274 -34.58 28.71 42.37
CA ALA A 274 -35.92 28.11 42.20
C ALA A 274 -37.09 28.83 42.92
N ALA A 275 -38.39 28.49 42.78
CA ALA A 275 -39.14 27.25 42.49
C ALA A 275 -40.65 27.63 42.29
N PRO A 276 -41.68 26.79 42.52
CA PRO A 276 -41.97 25.38 42.19
C PRO A 276 -43.39 25.17 41.60
N THR A 277 -43.67 23.99 41.00
CA THR A 277 -44.98 23.32 41.21
C THR A 277 -44.92 21.82 40.91
N ALA A 278 -45.30 21.04 41.92
CA ALA A 278 -45.85 19.69 41.85
C ALA A 278 -47.13 19.72 42.75
N PRO A 279 -47.88 18.63 43.02
CA PRO A 279 -47.92 17.28 42.43
C PRO A 279 -49.37 16.78 42.15
N THR A 280 -49.54 15.64 41.46
CA THR A 280 -50.63 14.70 41.82
C THR A 280 -50.30 13.25 41.44
N ALA A 281 -50.26 12.38 42.44
CA ALA A 281 -50.36 10.92 42.31
C ALA A 281 -51.84 10.49 42.23
N PRO A 282 -52.12 9.21 41.94
CA PRO A 282 -52.93 8.48 42.92
C PRO A 282 -52.34 7.10 43.29
N THR A 283 -52.22 6.93 44.59
CA THR A 283 -52.69 5.83 45.45
C THR A 283 -52.59 4.37 44.99
N ALA A 284 -51.94 3.58 45.85
CA ALA A 284 -52.03 2.13 45.95
C ALA A 284 -53.44 1.64 46.34
N GLN A 285 -53.79 0.41 45.90
CA GLN A 285 -54.73 -0.45 46.62
C GLN A 285 -54.31 -1.92 46.51
N ASP A 286 -54.49 -2.60 47.64
CA ASP A 286 -54.16 -3.97 47.99
C ASP A 286 -54.70 -5.07 47.06
N GLY A 287 -53.99 -6.20 47.02
CA GLY A 287 -54.49 -7.45 46.47
C GLY A 287 -53.55 -8.61 46.78
N ALA A 288 -53.77 -9.25 47.93
CA ALA A 288 -53.06 -10.42 48.44
C ALA A 288 -53.01 -11.61 47.46
N GLY A 289 -51.92 -12.38 47.52
CA GLY A 289 -51.79 -13.67 46.84
C GLY A 289 -50.49 -14.38 47.21
N ALA A 290 -50.54 -15.12 48.31
CA ALA A 290 -49.44 -15.88 48.88
C ALA A 290 -48.91 -17.00 47.96
N ALA A 291 -47.58 -17.19 47.96
CA ALA A 291 -46.91 -18.49 48.11
C ALA A 291 -45.39 -18.27 48.18
N SER A 292 -44.82 -18.39 49.39
CA SER A 292 -43.39 -18.67 49.59
C SER A 292 -43.19 -20.20 49.74
N PRO A 293 -42.00 -20.72 50.07
CA PRO A 293 -41.15 -21.45 49.14
C PRO A 293 -40.94 -22.91 49.57
N THR A 294 -40.30 -23.74 48.75
CA THR A 294 -39.55 -24.90 49.29
C THR A 294 -38.31 -25.19 48.44
N PRO A 295 -37.11 -25.17 49.05
CA PRO A 295 -35.84 -25.63 48.47
C PRO A 295 -35.60 -27.10 48.84
N ILE A 296 -34.94 -27.93 48.01
CA ILE A 296 -33.94 -28.97 48.39
C ILE A 296 -33.26 -29.46 47.10
N GLY A 297 -31.93 -29.63 47.09
CA GLY A 297 -31.28 -30.44 46.05
C GLY A 297 -29.76 -30.29 45.90
N GLU A 298 -29.02 -30.37 47.00
CA GLU A 298 -27.57 -30.56 46.99
C GLU A 298 -27.23 -32.00 46.58
N SER A 299 -26.29 -32.18 45.65
CA SER A 299 -25.56 -33.44 45.48
C SER A 299 -24.23 -33.22 44.75
N THR A 300 -23.16 -33.12 45.54
CA THR A 300 -21.81 -33.57 45.16
C THR A 300 -21.78 -35.10 45.05
N PRO A 301 -20.78 -35.65 44.37
CA PRO A 301 -19.93 -36.57 45.11
C PRO A 301 -18.43 -36.31 44.87
N SER A 302 -17.70 -36.41 45.98
CA SER A 302 -16.26 -36.67 46.03
C SER A 302 -15.98 -38.13 45.66
N GLY A 303 -14.85 -38.37 45.00
CA GLY A 303 -14.29 -39.70 44.75
C GLY A 303 -12.79 -39.62 44.49
N THR A 304 -12.01 -39.74 45.57
CA THR A 304 -10.55 -39.92 45.60
C THR A 304 -10.16 -41.41 45.51
N GLY A 305 -9.01 -41.68 44.86
CA GLY A 305 -8.24 -42.94 44.90
C GLY A 305 -8.07 -43.56 43.50
N ASP A 306 -6.91 -43.97 43.00
CA ASP A 306 -5.51 -44.06 43.46
C ASP A 306 -4.64 -44.32 42.19
N PRO A 307 -3.29 -44.27 42.24
CA PRO A 307 -2.41 -44.17 41.07
C PRO A 307 -1.87 -45.51 40.56
N ALA A 308 -1.26 -45.44 39.36
CA ALA A 308 -0.27 -46.35 38.79
C ALA A 308 -0.73 -47.75 38.33
N SER A 309 -0.84 -47.91 37.01
CA SER A 309 -0.48 -49.16 36.34
C SER A 309 0.54 -48.85 35.23
N ASP A 310 1.79 -49.08 35.61
CA ASP A 310 2.99 -49.17 34.80
C ASP A 310 2.89 -50.42 33.90
N ASP A 311 2.30 -50.32 32.70
CA ASP A 311 2.37 -51.39 31.66
C ASP A 311 2.03 -50.95 30.22
N GLN A 312 2.55 -49.80 29.76
CA GLN A 312 2.56 -49.45 28.32
C GLN A 312 3.88 -48.79 27.87
N VAL A 313 4.98 -48.99 28.62
CA VAL A 313 6.34 -48.65 28.17
C VAL A 313 7.11 -49.94 27.93
N ARG A 314 6.71 -50.72 26.90
CA ARG A 314 7.52 -51.81 26.30
C ARG A 314 6.81 -52.47 25.10
N LYS A 315 6.56 -51.70 24.05
CA LYS A 315 6.43 -52.25 22.69
C LYS A 315 6.47 -51.10 21.70
N LEU A 316 7.67 -50.77 21.22
CA LEU A 316 7.92 -50.12 19.92
C LEU A 316 9.43 -50.00 19.60
N TYR A 317 10.34 -50.41 20.51
CA TYR A 317 11.69 -50.83 20.12
C TYR A 317 11.68 -52.28 19.64
N GLY A 318 11.41 -52.46 18.35
CA GLY A 318 11.79 -53.65 17.59
C GLY A 318 12.98 -53.29 16.72
N ASP A 319 14.18 -53.47 17.28
CA ASP A 319 15.43 -53.66 16.55
C ASP A 319 15.57 -55.15 16.17
N ASP A 320 16.57 -55.44 15.33
CA ASP A 320 17.03 -56.72 14.74
C ASP A 320 16.58 -56.91 13.28
N ARG A 321 17.48 -56.85 12.28
CA ARG A 321 18.67 -57.68 12.00
C ARG A 321 18.43 -59.18 11.98
#